data_AF-A0A443S5C1-F1
#
_entry.id   AF-A0A443S5C1-F1
#
_cell.length_a   1.000
_cell.length_b   1.000
_cell.length_c   1.000
_cell.angle_alpha   90.00
_cell.angle_beta   90.00
_cell.angle_gamma   90.00
#
_symmetry.space_group_name_H-M   'P 1'
#
loop_
_entity.id
_entity.type
_entity.pdbx_description
1 polymer ?
#
loop_
_entity_poly.entity_id
_entity_poly.type
_entity_poly.pdbx_seq_one_letter_code
_entity_poly.pdbx_strand_id
1 'polypeptide(L)'
;KVRCDYPDCKEIFNTIKQRDDHDRATHTIPGIAYPCENCDREFDTIGTLRDHFKNNHKEYPCELCKQQVTGRKNFKQHQKGCKTSLTPQVQAENVQLLPHACSYPNCYCSYLTKAKLDSHVLHRHEIHACKKCGKEFDGYDRYYSHQRTCGNKNKCEFPGCEETFHTVKERKDHFRRVHAEVSEYPCPHCVKVFKRQGKLETHITNIHTQQTCTACNLTFKGLNSLNKHNIDKHP
;
A
#
# COMPACT_ATOMS: atom_id res chain seq x y z
N LYS A 1 -6.98 -19.96 25.88
CA LYS A 1 -8.34 -19.69 26.43
C LYS A 1 -8.59 -18.19 26.40
N VAL A 2 -9.76 -17.74 25.98
CA VAL A 2 -10.13 -16.34 25.74
C VAL A 2 -11.18 -15.95 26.78
N ARG A 3 -10.91 -14.95 27.63
CA ARG A 3 -11.87 -14.48 28.64
C ARG A 3 -12.93 -13.59 27.98
N CYS A 4 -14.15 -13.61 28.51
CA CYS A 4 -15.15 -12.58 28.23
C CYS A 4 -14.59 -11.20 28.54
N ASP A 5 -14.99 -10.22 27.74
CA ASP A 5 -14.43 -8.88 27.79
C ASP A 5 -15.23 -7.91 28.67
N TYR A 6 -16.37 -8.36 29.20
CA TYR A 6 -17.17 -7.62 30.16
C TYR A 6 -16.58 -7.79 31.58
N PRO A 7 -16.29 -6.70 32.31
CA PRO A 7 -15.63 -6.75 33.62
C PRO A 7 -16.33 -7.67 34.64
N ASP A 8 -17.65 -7.78 34.55
CA ASP A 8 -18.48 -8.58 35.46
C ASP A 8 -18.69 -10.02 34.97
N CYS A 9 -18.28 -10.36 33.75
CA CYS A 9 -18.44 -11.69 33.18
C CYS A 9 -17.16 -12.52 33.32
N LYS A 10 -17.25 -13.65 34.03
CA LYS A 10 -16.10 -14.54 34.32
C LYS A 10 -15.96 -15.69 33.32
N GLU A 11 -16.78 -15.74 32.28
CA GLU A 11 -16.79 -16.83 31.29
C GLU A 11 -15.48 -16.88 30.48
N ILE A 12 -15.05 -18.10 30.13
CA ILE A 12 -13.80 -18.36 29.43
C ILE A 12 -14.04 -19.35 28.29
N PHE A 13 -13.65 -18.97 27.09
CA PHE A 13 -13.88 -19.72 25.85
C PHE A 13 -12.59 -20.28 25.26
N ASN A 14 -12.73 -21.27 24.38
CA ASN A 14 -11.58 -21.87 23.70
C ASN A 14 -11.20 -21.10 22.44
N THR A 15 -12.16 -20.40 21.81
CA THR A 15 -11.96 -19.63 20.58
C THR A 15 -12.53 -18.22 20.71
N ILE A 16 -12.02 -17.31 19.86
CA ILE A 16 -12.53 -15.94 19.71
C ILE A 16 -14.00 -15.97 19.28
N LYS A 17 -14.35 -16.82 18.30
CA LYS A 17 -15.72 -16.95 17.81
C LYS A 17 -16.73 -17.30 18.91
N GLN A 18 -16.39 -18.26 19.77
CA GLN A 18 -17.26 -18.67 20.89
C GLN A 18 -17.51 -17.55 21.90
N ARG A 19 -16.46 -16.76 22.22
CA ARG A 19 -16.63 -15.57 23.06
C ARG A 19 -17.50 -14.53 22.36
N ASP A 20 -17.27 -14.27 21.08
CA ASP A 20 -18.03 -13.25 20.35
C ASP A 20 -19.52 -13.64 20.19
N ASP A 21 -19.81 -14.94 20.02
CA ASP A 21 -21.17 -15.50 20.04
C ASP A 21 -21.84 -15.29 21.43
N HIS A 22 -21.08 -15.50 22.51
CA HIS A 22 -21.53 -15.19 23.87
C HIS A 22 -21.78 -13.69 24.08
N ASP A 23 -20.88 -12.82 23.65
CA ASP A 23 -21.04 -11.36 23.79
C ASP A 23 -22.30 -10.89 23.04
N ARG A 24 -22.58 -11.46 21.87
CA ARG A 24 -23.84 -11.23 21.12
C ARG A 24 -25.08 -11.70 21.85
N ALA A 25 -25.03 -12.90 22.43
CA ALA A 25 -26.19 -13.51 23.07
C ALA A 25 -26.50 -12.93 24.46
N THR A 26 -25.48 -12.48 25.18
CA THR A 26 -25.56 -12.23 26.63
C THR A 26 -25.32 -10.78 27.01
N HIS A 27 -24.61 -10.02 26.19
CA HIS A 27 -24.20 -8.65 26.52
C HIS A 27 -24.60 -7.59 25.49
N THR A 28 -25.10 -8.01 24.33
CA THR A 28 -25.57 -7.08 23.30
C THR A 28 -27.01 -6.74 23.56
N ILE A 29 -27.28 -5.46 23.80
CA ILE A 29 -28.64 -4.93 23.91
C ILE A 29 -29.10 -4.62 22.47
N PRO A 30 -30.17 -5.26 21.95
CA PRO A 30 -30.66 -4.99 20.61
C PRO A 30 -30.96 -3.50 20.42
N GLY A 31 -30.33 -2.88 19.41
CA GLY A 31 -30.55 -1.47 19.05
C GLY A 31 -29.56 -0.47 19.68
N ILE A 32 -28.63 -0.91 20.53
CA ILE A 32 -27.53 -0.05 21.01
C ILE A 32 -26.30 -0.31 20.17
N ALA A 33 -25.81 0.74 19.50
CA ALA A 33 -24.56 0.71 18.77
C ALA A 33 -23.39 1.17 19.65
N TYR A 34 -22.21 0.59 19.44
CA TYR A 34 -20.97 0.94 20.13
C TYR A 34 -20.10 1.78 19.18
N PRO A 35 -20.13 3.12 19.29
CA PRO A 35 -19.36 4.00 18.41
C PRO A 35 -17.85 3.92 18.71
N CYS A 36 -17.03 4.09 17.68
CA CYS A 36 -15.60 4.30 17.85
C CYS A 36 -15.31 5.75 18.21
N GLU A 37 -14.46 5.98 19.20
CA GLU A 37 -14.06 7.34 19.60
C GLU A 37 -13.05 7.97 18.63
N ASN A 38 -12.44 7.17 17.75
CA ASN A 38 -11.41 7.61 16.81
C ASN A 38 -11.90 7.70 15.35
N CYS A 39 -13.16 7.34 15.06
CA CYS A 39 -13.80 7.50 13.76
C CYS A 39 -15.32 7.33 13.83
N ASP A 40 -16.03 7.72 12.77
CA ASP A 40 -17.50 7.68 12.72
C ASP A 40 -18.12 6.27 12.54
N ARG A 41 -17.38 5.21 12.89
CA ARG A 41 -17.87 3.83 12.74
C ARG A 41 -18.54 3.34 14.02
N GLU A 42 -19.64 2.64 13.82
CA GLU A 42 -20.39 1.99 14.89
C GLU A 42 -20.33 0.47 14.77
N PHE A 43 -20.40 -0.20 15.92
CA PHE A 43 -20.28 -1.64 16.03
C PHE A 43 -21.44 -2.23 16.83
N ASP A 44 -21.77 -3.47 16.53
CA ASP A 44 -22.83 -4.22 17.19
C ASP A 44 -22.40 -4.80 18.55
N THR A 45 -21.10 -4.93 18.81
CA THR A 45 -20.56 -5.45 20.07
C THR A 45 -19.27 -4.74 20.49
N ILE A 46 -18.97 -4.77 21.80
CA ILE A 46 -17.68 -4.28 22.34
C ILE A 46 -16.49 -5.10 21.79
N GLY A 47 -16.69 -6.40 21.52
CA GLY A 47 -15.68 -7.27 20.91
C GLY A 47 -15.26 -6.79 19.52
N THR A 48 -16.25 -6.52 18.65
CA THR A 48 -16.03 -6.03 17.29
C THR A 48 -15.45 -4.61 17.28
N LEU A 49 -15.91 -3.72 18.17
CA LEU A 49 -15.30 -2.39 18.37
C LEU A 49 -13.82 -2.49 18.77
N ARG A 50 -13.47 -3.37 19.71
CA ARG A 50 -12.09 -3.51 20.19
C ARG A 50 -11.15 -4.04 19.12
N ASP A 51 -11.61 -5.02 18.34
CA ASP A 51 -10.81 -5.54 17.23
C ASP A 51 -10.67 -4.51 16.12
N HIS A 52 -11.70 -3.69 15.86
CA HIS A 52 -11.56 -2.52 15.00
C HIS A 52 -10.51 -1.55 15.53
N PHE A 53 -10.58 -1.15 16.81
CA PHE A 53 -9.60 -0.27 17.44
C PHE A 53 -8.17 -0.82 17.34
N LYS A 54 -7.95 -2.09 17.69
CA LYS A 54 -6.63 -2.74 17.58
C LYS A 54 -6.10 -2.75 16.14
N ASN A 55 -6.96 -2.93 15.15
CA ASN A 55 -6.54 -3.06 13.76
C ASN A 55 -6.37 -1.71 13.05
N ASN A 56 -7.02 -0.64 13.51
CA ASN A 56 -7.10 0.62 12.76
C ASN A 56 -6.64 1.87 13.54
N HIS A 57 -6.69 1.86 14.87
CA HIS A 57 -6.44 3.06 15.69
C HIS A 57 -5.33 2.87 16.72
N LYS A 58 -5.14 1.65 17.23
CA LYS A 58 -4.08 1.37 18.20
C LYS A 58 -2.70 1.58 17.56
N GLU A 59 -1.89 2.43 18.17
CA GLU A 59 -0.50 2.62 17.81
C GLU A 59 0.38 1.55 18.42
N TYR A 60 1.32 1.06 17.62
CA TYR A 60 2.29 0.06 18.01
C TYR A 60 3.70 0.63 17.76
N PRO A 61 4.49 0.89 18.82
CA PRO A 61 5.88 1.31 18.65
C PRO A 61 6.70 0.15 18.10
N CYS A 62 7.46 0.41 17.05
CA CYS A 62 8.44 -0.53 16.53
C CYS A 62 9.76 -0.35 17.27
N GLU A 63 10.19 -1.35 18.03
CA GLU A 63 11.45 -1.26 18.76
C GLU A 63 12.69 -1.15 17.86
N LEU A 64 12.57 -1.56 16.59
CA LEU A 64 13.68 -1.61 15.64
C LEU A 64 13.95 -0.27 14.94
N CYS A 65 12.90 0.50 14.60
CA CYS A 65 13.05 1.80 13.94
C CYS A 65 12.47 2.96 14.75
N LYS A 66 11.93 2.67 15.94
CA LYS A 66 11.26 3.60 16.85
C LYS A 66 10.06 4.36 16.25
N GLN A 67 9.62 3.99 15.05
CA GLN A 67 8.39 4.51 14.46
C GLN A 67 7.16 3.90 15.14
N GLN A 68 6.15 4.74 15.33
CA GLN A 68 4.82 4.28 15.73
C GLN A 68 4.02 3.92 14.48
N VAL A 69 3.41 2.74 14.49
CA VAL A 69 2.59 2.24 13.39
C VAL A 69 1.19 2.01 13.88
N THR A 70 0.23 2.68 13.25
CA THR A 70 -1.18 2.53 13.57
C THR A 70 -1.73 1.23 12.98
N GLY A 71 -2.35 0.42 13.85
CA GLY A 71 -3.08 -0.78 13.49
C GLY A 71 -2.24 -2.06 13.49
N ARG A 72 -2.78 -3.13 14.10
CA ARG A 72 -2.10 -4.41 14.31
C ARG A 72 -1.66 -5.11 13.03
N LYS A 73 -2.48 -5.05 11.97
CA LYS A 73 -2.15 -5.68 10.67
C LYS A 73 -0.98 -4.94 10.01
N ASN A 74 -1.06 -3.61 9.99
CA ASN A 74 -0.01 -2.75 9.45
C ASN A 74 1.27 -2.89 10.24
N PHE A 75 1.20 -2.94 11.57
CA PHE A 75 2.37 -3.19 12.42
C PHE A 75 3.01 -4.56 12.14
N LYS A 76 2.23 -5.63 12.00
CA LYS A 76 2.77 -6.95 11.61
C LYS A 76 3.43 -6.94 10.24
N GLN A 77 2.88 -6.19 9.29
CA GLN A 77 3.47 -6.04 7.95
C GLN A 77 4.73 -5.17 7.99
N HIS A 78 4.70 -4.08 8.76
CA HIS A 78 5.83 -3.22 9.05
C HIS A 78 6.94 -4.03 9.71
N GLN A 79 6.70 -4.81 10.75
CA GLN A 79 7.72 -5.67 11.37
C GLN A 79 8.39 -6.62 10.38
N LYS A 80 7.65 -7.14 9.39
CA LYS A 80 8.21 -8.00 8.33
C LYS A 80 9.03 -7.24 7.29
N GLY A 81 8.76 -5.94 7.10
CA GLY A 81 9.33 -5.10 6.05
C GLY A 81 10.18 -3.92 6.56
N CYS A 82 10.32 -3.76 7.88
CA CYS A 82 11.01 -2.66 8.54
C CYS A 82 12.50 -2.75 8.20
N LYS A 83 12.87 -2.07 7.12
CA LYS A 83 14.21 -1.92 6.57
C LYS A 83 14.57 -0.43 6.60
N THR A 84 15.14 0.05 7.70
CA THR A 84 15.87 1.35 7.87
C THR A 84 15.98 1.60 9.39
N SER A 85 17.08 2.03 9.99
CA SER A 85 18.42 2.40 9.55
C SER A 85 19.31 2.01 10.73
N LEU A 86 20.22 1.06 10.55
CA LEU A 86 21.25 0.83 11.56
C LEU A 86 22.14 2.06 11.53
N THR A 87 21.83 3.05 12.37
CA THR A 87 22.83 4.03 12.78
C THR A 87 24.02 3.25 13.34
N PRO A 88 25.27 3.69 13.11
CA PRO A 88 26.47 3.02 13.60
C PRO A 88 26.44 2.69 15.10
N GLN A 89 25.59 3.37 15.88
CA GLN A 89 25.45 3.19 17.32
C GLN A 89 24.67 1.94 17.77
N VAL A 90 23.85 1.29 16.92
CA VAL A 90 23.02 0.13 17.36
C VAL A 90 23.71 -1.23 17.07
N GLN A 91 24.92 -1.22 16.51
CA GLN A 91 25.67 -2.44 16.21
C GLN A 91 26.28 -3.14 17.44
N ALA A 92 26.39 -2.47 18.61
CA ALA A 92 27.07 -3.06 19.76
C ALA A 92 26.23 -4.07 20.58
N GLU A 93 24.90 -4.01 20.53
CA GLU A 93 24.04 -4.77 21.46
C GLU A 93 23.22 -5.91 20.82
N ASN A 94 23.09 -5.96 19.48
CA ASN A 94 22.20 -6.91 18.79
C ASN A 94 22.90 -7.92 17.86
N VAL A 95 24.22 -8.11 18.01
CA VAL A 95 25.06 -9.03 17.19
C VAL A 95 24.55 -10.48 17.20
N GLN A 96 23.65 -10.85 18.13
CA GLN A 96 23.17 -12.23 18.28
C GLN A 96 21.86 -12.57 17.56
N LEU A 97 21.13 -11.62 16.94
CA LEU A 97 19.76 -11.89 16.44
C LEU A 97 19.64 -12.17 14.93
N LEU A 98 20.60 -11.77 14.09
CA LEU A 98 20.53 -11.97 12.62
C LEU A 98 21.86 -12.49 12.06
N PRO A 99 22.15 -13.79 12.24
CA PRO A 99 23.48 -14.36 11.96
C PRO A 99 23.82 -14.45 10.46
N HIS A 100 22.87 -14.23 9.54
CA HIS A 100 23.08 -14.42 8.11
C HIS A 100 23.10 -13.09 7.36
N ALA A 101 24.27 -12.47 7.26
CA ALA A 101 24.50 -11.24 6.50
C ALA A 101 24.63 -11.49 4.99
N CYS A 102 24.15 -10.54 4.19
CA CYS A 102 24.40 -10.52 2.75
C CYS A 102 25.84 -10.07 2.46
N SER A 103 26.52 -10.79 1.58
CA SER A 103 27.92 -10.51 1.20
C SER A 103 28.05 -9.66 -0.07
N TYR A 104 26.94 -9.25 -0.71
CA TYR A 104 27.00 -8.46 -1.94
C TYR A 104 27.43 -7.01 -1.67
N PRO A 105 28.27 -6.41 -2.54
CA PRO A 105 28.70 -5.02 -2.38
C PRO A 105 27.52 -4.05 -2.26
N ASN A 106 27.64 -3.08 -1.34
CA ASN A 106 26.60 -2.10 -1.04
C ASN A 106 25.25 -2.69 -0.57
N CYS A 107 25.22 -3.96 -0.14
CA CYS A 107 24.07 -4.56 0.51
C CYS A 107 24.37 -4.84 1.99
N TYR A 108 23.65 -4.14 2.87
CA TYR A 108 23.83 -4.25 4.33
C TYR A 108 22.71 -5.07 4.99
N CYS A 109 22.03 -5.94 4.24
CA CYS A 109 20.91 -6.72 4.75
C CYS A 109 21.39 -7.97 5.51
N SER A 110 20.81 -8.24 6.68
CA SER A 110 21.03 -9.46 7.46
C SER A 110 19.72 -10.17 7.80
N TYR A 111 19.77 -11.48 7.97
CA TYR A 111 18.60 -12.36 8.07
C TYR A 111 18.73 -13.35 9.22
N LEU A 112 17.57 -13.75 9.77
CA LEU A 112 17.47 -14.71 10.87
C LEU A 112 17.83 -16.14 10.43
N THR A 113 17.55 -16.48 9.17
CA THR A 113 17.79 -17.82 8.63
C THR A 113 18.47 -17.76 7.28
N LYS A 114 19.29 -18.77 6.98
CA LYS A 114 19.95 -18.93 5.67
C LYS A 114 18.95 -18.89 4.51
N ALA A 115 17.81 -19.56 4.64
CA ALA A 115 16.77 -19.56 3.59
C ALA A 115 16.24 -18.16 3.24
N LYS A 116 16.18 -17.25 4.22
CA LYS A 116 15.78 -15.86 3.98
C LYS A 116 16.88 -15.05 3.29
N LEU A 117 18.15 -15.30 3.65
CA LEU A 117 19.29 -14.74 2.93
C LEU A 117 19.33 -15.23 1.48
N ASP A 118 19.21 -16.55 1.26
CA ASP A 118 19.24 -17.15 -0.07
C ASP A 118 18.10 -16.60 -0.95
N SER A 119 16.89 -16.47 -0.40
CA SER A 119 15.74 -15.84 -1.11
C SER A 119 16.00 -14.36 -1.44
N HIS A 120 16.63 -13.62 -0.53
CA HIS A 120 17.00 -12.23 -0.80
C HIS A 120 18.02 -12.12 -1.94
N VAL A 121 19.08 -12.92 -1.91
CA VAL A 121 20.11 -12.95 -2.95
C VAL A 121 19.47 -13.29 -4.29
N LEU A 122 18.64 -14.33 -4.33
CA LEU A 122 17.90 -14.73 -5.53
C LEU A 122 16.99 -13.60 -6.08
N HIS A 123 16.30 -12.86 -5.21
CA HIS A 123 15.36 -11.83 -5.67
C HIS A 123 16.01 -10.49 -6.02
N ARG A 124 17.20 -10.18 -5.49
CA ARG A 124 17.76 -8.82 -5.49
C ARG A 124 19.17 -8.70 -6.07
N HIS A 125 19.93 -9.79 -6.09
CA HIS A 125 21.32 -9.78 -6.54
C HIS A 125 21.57 -10.69 -7.73
N GLU A 126 20.81 -11.77 -7.86
CA GLU A 126 20.87 -12.64 -9.03
C GLU A 126 20.26 -11.97 -10.26
N ILE A 127 20.97 -12.06 -11.39
CA ILE A 127 20.50 -11.66 -12.70
C ILE A 127 19.70 -12.82 -13.29
N HIS A 128 18.46 -12.54 -13.68
CA HIS A 128 17.59 -13.56 -14.27
C HIS A 128 17.45 -13.33 -15.77
N ALA A 129 17.85 -14.33 -16.56
CA ALA A 129 17.75 -14.29 -18.01
C ALA A 129 16.48 -14.99 -18.52
N CYS A 130 15.73 -14.30 -19.39
CA CYS A 130 14.57 -14.89 -20.04
C CYS A 130 14.99 -15.88 -21.13
N LYS A 131 14.74 -17.18 -20.90
CA LYS A 131 15.02 -18.23 -21.89
C LYS A 131 14.33 -18.03 -23.25
N LYS A 132 13.21 -17.28 -23.30
CA LYS A 132 12.46 -17.04 -24.54
C LYS A 132 13.05 -15.94 -25.42
N CYS A 133 13.68 -14.92 -24.83
CA CYS A 133 14.13 -13.74 -25.58
C CYS A 133 15.54 -13.26 -25.23
N GLY A 134 16.23 -13.93 -24.31
CA GLY A 134 17.57 -13.60 -23.87
C GLY A 134 17.69 -12.37 -22.96
N LYS A 135 16.62 -11.60 -22.73
CA LYS A 135 16.69 -10.40 -21.88
C LYS A 135 17.05 -10.73 -20.43
N GLU A 136 17.98 -9.97 -19.87
CA GLU A 136 18.46 -10.07 -18.50
C GLU A 136 17.80 -9.03 -17.60
N PHE A 137 17.57 -9.40 -16.33
CA PHE A 137 16.89 -8.55 -15.36
C PHE A 137 17.61 -8.60 -14.01
N ASP A 138 17.85 -7.42 -13.45
CA ASP A 138 18.40 -7.17 -12.12
C ASP A 138 17.30 -7.34 -11.05
N GLY A 139 16.84 -8.57 -10.88
CA GLY A 139 15.90 -8.93 -9.83
C GLY A 139 14.71 -9.75 -10.29
N TYR A 140 14.33 -10.68 -9.43
CA TYR A 140 13.35 -11.72 -9.74
C TYR A 140 11.97 -11.17 -10.05
N ASP A 141 11.50 -10.13 -9.35
CA ASP A 141 10.13 -9.61 -9.54
C ASP A 141 9.95 -9.02 -10.96
N ARG A 142 10.98 -8.35 -11.48
CA ARG A 142 10.99 -7.78 -12.84
C ARG A 142 11.06 -8.89 -13.88
N TYR A 143 11.96 -9.85 -13.67
CA TYR A 143 12.08 -11.04 -14.50
C TYR A 143 10.78 -11.84 -14.57
N TYR A 144 10.16 -12.16 -13.44
CA TYR A 144 8.94 -12.96 -13.38
C TYR A 144 7.77 -12.24 -14.04
N SER A 145 7.64 -10.93 -13.82
CA SER A 145 6.65 -10.10 -14.52
C SER A 145 6.86 -10.13 -16.03
N HIS A 146 8.11 -9.98 -16.49
CA HIS A 146 8.47 -10.10 -17.90
C HIS A 146 8.19 -11.51 -18.44
N GLN A 147 8.56 -12.58 -17.73
CA GLN A 147 8.41 -13.95 -18.18
C GLN A 147 6.94 -14.29 -18.50
N ARG A 148 6.00 -13.76 -17.71
CA ARG A 148 4.56 -13.93 -17.93
C ARG A 148 4.04 -13.24 -19.18
N THR A 149 4.67 -12.15 -19.62
CA THR A 149 4.29 -11.38 -20.81
C THR A 149 5.19 -11.67 -22.01
N CYS A 150 6.32 -12.33 -21.80
CA CYS A 150 7.29 -12.64 -22.82
C CYS A 150 6.74 -13.70 -23.79
N GLY A 151 6.54 -13.26 -25.03
CA GLY A 151 5.85 -14.02 -26.08
C GLY A 151 4.36 -13.70 -26.22
N ASN A 152 3.75 -12.98 -25.29
CA ASN A 152 2.38 -12.47 -25.45
C ASN A 152 2.40 -11.26 -26.38
N LYS A 153 2.16 -11.51 -27.67
CA LYS A 153 1.95 -10.45 -28.67
C LYS A 153 0.51 -9.98 -28.55
N ASN A 154 0.29 -8.88 -27.83
CA ASN A 154 -0.98 -8.18 -27.88
C ASN A 154 -1.07 -7.50 -29.25
N LYS A 155 -1.71 -8.14 -30.22
CA LYS A 155 -1.94 -7.57 -31.55
C LYS A 155 -2.89 -6.39 -31.44
N CYS A 156 -2.62 -5.33 -32.21
CA CYS A 156 -3.59 -4.27 -32.42
C CYS A 156 -4.89 -4.88 -32.98
N GLU A 157 -6.04 -4.44 -32.47
CA GLU A 157 -7.36 -4.92 -32.91
C GLU A 157 -7.92 -4.09 -34.07
N PHE A 158 -7.19 -3.05 -34.51
CA PHE A 158 -7.63 -2.19 -35.62
C PHE A 158 -7.47 -2.92 -36.96
N PRO A 159 -8.52 -2.94 -37.83
CA PRO A 159 -8.44 -3.60 -39.13
C PRO A 159 -7.27 -3.09 -39.97
N GLY A 160 -6.42 -4.00 -40.44
CA GLY A 160 -5.24 -3.66 -41.26
C GLY A 160 -4.00 -3.20 -40.48
N CYS A 161 -4.02 -3.18 -39.15
CA CYS A 161 -2.83 -2.90 -38.34
C CYS A 161 -2.18 -4.20 -37.84
N GLU A 162 -0.90 -4.42 -38.19
CA GLU A 162 -0.15 -5.62 -37.81
C GLU A 162 0.76 -5.43 -36.58
N GLU A 163 0.71 -4.26 -35.95
CA GLU A 163 1.58 -3.93 -34.80
C GLU A 163 1.30 -4.82 -33.58
N THR A 164 2.37 -5.17 -32.86
CA THR A 164 2.31 -6.07 -31.69
C THR A 164 3.03 -5.51 -30.49
N PHE A 165 2.43 -5.70 -29.30
CA PHE A 165 2.92 -5.10 -28.06
C PHE A 165 3.10 -6.13 -26.95
N HIS A 166 4.05 -5.86 -26.06
CA HIS A 166 4.34 -6.73 -24.92
C HIS A 166 3.33 -6.60 -23.79
N THR A 167 2.63 -5.46 -23.71
CA THR A 167 1.56 -5.23 -22.72
C THR A 167 0.28 -4.69 -23.35
N VAL A 168 -0.85 -4.96 -22.69
CA VAL A 168 -2.16 -4.41 -23.06
C VAL A 168 -2.17 -2.87 -23.02
N LYS A 169 -1.42 -2.28 -22.08
CA LYS A 169 -1.31 -0.82 -21.92
C LYS A 169 -0.64 -0.19 -23.14
N GLU A 170 0.49 -0.74 -23.58
CA GLU A 170 1.20 -0.27 -24.78
C GLU A 170 0.32 -0.36 -26.03
N ARG A 171 -0.40 -1.49 -26.20
CA ARG A 171 -1.35 -1.63 -27.31
C ARG A 171 -2.46 -0.57 -27.27
N LYS A 172 -3.07 -0.34 -26.10
CA LYS A 172 -4.12 0.68 -25.94
C LYS A 172 -3.57 2.09 -26.21
N ASP A 173 -2.35 2.37 -25.80
CA ASP A 173 -1.69 3.65 -26.06
C ASP A 173 -1.34 3.82 -27.55
N HIS A 174 -0.89 2.77 -28.25
CA HIS A 174 -0.73 2.77 -29.71
C HIS A 174 -2.04 3.07 -30.41
N PHE A 175 -3.10 2.33 -30.08
CA PHE A 175 -4.42 2.52 -30.68
C PHE A 175 -4.89 3.97 -30.54
N ARG A 176 -4.74 4.56 -29.34
CA ARG A 176 -5.11 5.97 -29.10
C ARG A 176 -4.30 6.98 -29.91
N ARG A 177 -3.02 6.70 -30.18
CA ARG A 177 -2.14 7.65 -30.88
C ARG A 177 -2.22 7.54 -32.39
N VAL A 178 -2.45 6.33 -32.90
CA VAL A 178 -2.34 6.01 -34.33
C VAL A 178 -3.71 5.84 -34.97
N HIS A 179 -4.68 5.29 -34.25
CA HIS A 179 -5.99 4.92 -34.83
C HIS A 179 -7.17 5.72 -34.27
N ALA A 180 -7.08 6.24 -33.04
CA ALA A 180 -8.12 7.09 -32.50
C ALA A 180 -7.96 8.53 -33.00
N GLU A 181 -9.03 9.14 -33.49
CA GLU A 181 -9.07 10.55 -33.91
C GLU A 181 -8.92 11.55 -32.75
N VAL A 182 -8.88 11.06 -31.50
CA VAL A 182 -8.62 11.86 -30.31
C VAL A 182 -7.18 11.59 -29.85
N SER A 183 -6.22 12.19 -30.55
CA SER A 183 -4.79 12.15 -30.16
C SER A 183 -4.49 13.08 -28.98
N GLU A 184 -5.43 13.99 -28.68
CA GLU A 184 -5.29 15.09 -27.75
C GLU A 184 -6.49 15.20 -26.80
N TYR A 185 -6.22 15.56 -25.56
CA TYR A 185 -7.19 15.72 -24.49
C TYR A 185 -7.22 17.21 -24.10
N PRO A 186 -8.04 18.05 -24.77
CA PRO A 186 -8.16 19.46 -24.45
C PRO A 186 -8.82 19.66 -23.09
N CYS A 187 -8.35 20.66 -22.34
CA CYS A 187 -8.99 21.06 -21.10
C CYS A 187 -10.30 21.81 -21.39
N PRO A 188 -11.42 21.45 -20.75
CA PRO A 188 -12.69 22.17 -20.95
C PRO A 188 -12.71 23.56 -20.30
N HIS A 189 -11.72 23.89 -19.46
CA HIS A 189 -11.68 25.14 -18.70
C HIS A 189 -10.58 26.11 -19.12
N CYS A 190 -9.67 25.69 -20.01
CA CYS A 190 -8.60 26.55 -20.53
C CYS A 190 -8.04 26.02 -21.86
N VAL A 191 -7.14 26.79 -22.47
CA VAL A 191 -6.54 26.47 -23.78
C VAL A 191 -5.51 25.33 -23.76
N LYS A 192 -5.25 24.70 -22.61
CA LYS A 192 -4.23 23.65 -22.51
C LYS A 192 -4.72 22.32 -23.06
N VAL A 193 -3.83 21.64 -23.79
CA VAL A 193 -4.10 20.34 -24.41
C VAL A 193 -3.08 19.31 -23.93
N PHE A 194 -3.55 18.09 -23.64
CA PHE A 194 -2.73 17.03 -23.04
C PHE A 194 -2.67 15.80 -23.92
N LYS A 195 -1.52 15.13 -23.97
CA LYS A 195 -1.34 13.88 -24.76
C LYS A 195 -1.88 12.62 -24.09
N ARG A 196 -2.36 12.72 -22.83
CA ARG A 196 -2.86 11.59 -22.02
C ARG A 196 -3.98 12.04 -21.12
N GLN A 197 -5.06 11.25 -21.07
CA GLN A 197 -6.22 11.51 -20.21
C GLN A 197 -5.85 11.74 -18.73
N GLY A 198 -5.02 10.87 -18.12
CA GLY A 198 -4.64 11.03 -16.71
C GLY A 198 -3.86 12.32 -16.41
N LYS A 199 -3.17 12.91 -17.41
CA LYS A 199 -2.51 14.22 -17.25
C LYS A 199 -3.52 15.37 -17.30
N LEU A 200 -4.54 15.27 -18.15
CA LEU A 200 -5.66 16.21 -18.14
C LEU A 200 -6.41 16.17 -16.80
N GLU A 201 -6.74 14.97 -16.30
CA GLU A 201 -7.45 14.80 -15.02
C GLU A 201 -6.66 15.43 -13.86
N THR A 202 -5.36 15.14 -13.77
CA THR A 202 -4.49 15.75 -12.74
C THR A 202 -4.44 17.28 -12.88
N HIS A 203 -4.39 17.79 -14.11
CA HIS A 203 -4.41 19.24 -14.35
C HIS A 203 -5.72 19.89 -13.89
N ILE A 204 -6.87 19.30 -14.21
CA ILE A 204 -8.18 19.80 -13.78
C ILE A 204 -8.25 19.83 -12.25
N THR A 205 -7.89 18.74 -11.57
CA THR A 205 -7.90 18.66 -10.10
C THR A 205 -7.00 19.71 -9.45
N ASN A 206 -5.80 19.93 -10.01
CA ASN A 206 -4.81 20.78 -9.38
C ASN A 206 -5.00 22.27 -9.66
N ILE A 207 -5.76 22.65 -10.69
CA ILE A 207 -5.87 24.03 -11.17
C ILE A 207 -7.31 24.53 -11.23
N HIS A 208 -8.25 23.70 -11.67
CA HIS A 208 -9.62 24.11 -11.99
C HIS A 208 -10.65 23.67 -10.95
N THR A 209 -10.37 22.63 -10.16
CA THR A 209 -11.28 22.17 -9.10
C THR A 209 -11.21 23.08 -7.88
N GLN A 210 -12.35 23.56 -7.41
CA GLN A 210 -12.44 24.29 -6.15
C GLN A 210 -12.22 23.32 -4.98
N GLN A 211 -11.31 23.67 -4.08
CA GLN A 211 -10.93 22.88 -2.93
C GLN A 211 -11.06 23.75 -1.68
N THR A 212 -11.71 23.23 -0.64
CA THR A 212 -11.94 23.98 0.60
C THR A 212 -11.04 23.44 1.70
N CYS A 213 -10.32 24.32 2.39
CA CYS A 213 -9.57 23.95 3.58
C CYS A 213 -10.56 23.59 4.70
N THR A 214 -10.45 22.39 5.25
CA THR A 214 -11.34 21.94 6.33
C THR A 214 -11.03 22.60 7.67
N ALA A 215 -9.82 23.13 7.86
CA ALA A 215 -9.41 23.78 9.10
C ALA A 215 -9.91 25.23 9.21
N CYS A 216 -9.96 25.97 8.10
CA CYS A 216 -10.33 27.40 8.11
C CYS A 216 -11.46 27.77 7.13
N ASN A 217 -12.04 26.78 6.43
CA ASN A 217 -13.12 26.93 5.44
C ASN A 217 -12.81 27.87 4.26
N LEU A 218 -11.55 28.22 4.04
CA LEU A 218 -11.13 29.01 2.88
C LEU A 218 -11.15 28.15 1.61
N THR A 219 -11.69 28.70 0.53
CA THR A 219 -11.80 28.02 -0.77
C THR A 219 -10.68 28.46 -1.70
N PHE A 220 -10.03 27.49 -2.34
CA PHE A 220 -8.90 27.67 -3.26
C PHE A 220 -9.23 27.12 -4.64
N LYS A 221 -8.68 27.77 -5.67
CA LYS A 221 -8.74 27.27 -7.05
C LYS A 221 -7.60 26.27 -7.26
N GLY A 222 -7.92 24.98 -7.09
CA GLY A 222 -7.01 23.88 -7.32
C GLY A 222 -6.33 23.33 -6.05
N LEU A 223 -6.03 22.03 -6.07
CA LEU A 223 -5.42 21.31 -4.96
C LEU A 223 -4.03 21.83 -4.58
N ASN A 224 -3.24 22.31 -5.55
CA ASN A 224 -1.89 22.83 -5.27
C ASN A 224 -1.93 24.09 -4.40
N SER A 225 -2.90 24.97 -4.64
CA SER A 225 -3.09 26.20 -3.88
C SER A 225 -3.54 25.90 -2.45
N LEU A 226 -4.45 24.93 -2.27
CA LEU A 226 -4.85 24.45 -0.95
C LEU A 226 -3.66 23.82 -0.20
N ASN A 227 -2.89 22.96 -0.86
CA ASN A 227 -1.73 22.31 -0.23
C ASN A 227 -0.68 23.32 0.24
N LYS A 228 -0.40 24.34 -0.58
CA LYS A 228 0.51 25.43 -0.17
C LYS A 228 -0.05 26.20 1.03
N HIS A 229 -1.34 26.52 1.03
CA HIS A 229 -1.99 27.16 2.17
C HIS A 229 -1.87 26.32 3.44
N ASN A 230 -2.11 25.01 3.35
CA ASN A 230 -2.00 24.11 4.50
C ASN A 230 -0.56 24.09 5.05
N ILE A 231 0.45 24.00 4.20
CA ILE A 231 1.86 24.04 4.64
C ILE A 231 2.20 25.38 5.31
N ASP A 232 1.74 26.50 4.75
CA ASP A 232 2.13 27.84 5.23
C ASP A 232 1.32 28.29 6.47
N LYS A 233 0.09 27.80 6.66
CA LYS A 233 -0.87 28.31 7.66
C LYS A 233 -1.35 27.25 8.66
N HIS A 234 -1.13 25.96 8.37
CA HIS A 234 -1.52 24.82 9.19
C HIS A 234 -0.39 23.76 9.24
N PRO A 235 0.81 24.12 9.75
CA PRO A 235 1.94 23.19 9.86
C PRO A 235 1.71 22.03 10.84
#